data_AF-A0A2U1PGK8-F1
#
_entry.id   AF-A0A2U1PGK8-F1
#
_cell.length_a   1.000
_cell.length_b   1.000
_cell.length_c   1.000
_cell.angle_alpha   90.00
_cell.angle_beta   90.00
_cell.angle_gamma   90.00
#
_symmetry.space_group_name_H-M   'P 1'
#
loop_
_entity.id
_entity.type
_entity.pdbx_description
1 polymer ?
#
loop_
_entity_poly.entity_id
_entity_poly.type
_entity_poly.pdbx_seq_one_letter_code
_entity_poly.pdbx_strand_id
1 'polypeptide(L)'
;MAARSLLIPRASLPANQVFVTNLNVVTLAHQIEGHVCYRLLFMCFRWNTELQNRSEVLELLIFFSFKRVCKSWRKLAFDHKDMFMGSRQPMSISFSSGAKKECYLEDFGGRKFKTILPHSIGSTCVGITCGYVILFGRKTRDFWLVNPITRHEFHFPSFPFYVSTDTTSIRAILVNVPSMSGWVFVITHRFSSVISFSLAGNQPSWNSLNCKFPLHDLHSFKGKIYIIDSRCCLCELRLNPEPILRLLAMKNIPEPSLLRPEFVNSDQNLYVIDFILKDLYESHEVDFDEMKWVSTDKTIRKDAFFVSDLKSGAVINPETWVNPQTQYEGICYSRGTDRSENKGRWFTANMWKTRDFWLVNPITRHEFHFPSFPFYVSTDTTSIRAILVNVPSMSGWVFVITHRFSSVISFSLAGNQPSWNSLNCKFPLHDLHSFKGKIYIIDSRCCLCELRLNPEPILRLLAMKNIPEPSLLRPEFVNSDQNLYVIDFILKDLYESHEVDFDEMKWVSTDKTIRKDAFFVSDLKSGAVINPETWVNPQTQYEGICYSRGTDRSENKGRWFTANMWYFPHDCVNVD
;
A
#
# COMPACT_ATOMS: atom_id res chain seq x y z
N MET A 1 -36.05 -54.54 39.59
CA MET A 1 -35.22 -53.36 39.28
C MET A 1 -35.92 -52.58 38.20
N ALA A 2 -36.49 -51.43 38.56
CA ALA A 2 -37.40 -50.65 37.73
C ALA A 2 -36.61 -49.72 36.79
N ALA A 3 -36.91 -49.79 35.49
CA ALA A 3 -36.57 -48.76 34.53
C ALA A 3 -37.70 -47.71 34.52
N ARG A 4 -37.37 -46.44 34.81
CA ARG A 4 -38.25 -45.30 34.60
C ARG A 4 -37.76 -44.50 33.41
N SER A 5 -38.55 -44.52 32.34
CA SER A 5 -38.51 -43.58 31.23
C SER A 5 -39.04 -42.22 31.69
N LEU A 6 -38.30 -41.15 31.42
CA LEU A 6 -38.78 -39.77 31.55
C LEU A 6 -38.84 -39.14 30.15
N LEU A 7 -40.07 -38.91 29.71
CA LEU A 7 -40.44 -38.16 28.51
C LEU A 7 -40.13 -36.67 28.70
N ILE A 8 -39.61 -36.02 27.66
CA ILE A 8 -39.55 -34.56 27.53
C ILE A 8 -40.41 -34.16 26.31
N PRO A 9 -41.23 -33.10 26.36
CA PRO A 9 -42.26 -32.83 25.35
C PRO A 9 -41.68 -32.21 24.07
N ARG A 10 -42.26 -32.59 22.92
CA ARG A 10 -42.13 -31.89 21.64
C ARG A 10 -42.91 -30.57 21.69
N ALA A 11 -42.21 -29.44 21.65
CA ALA A 11 -42.78 -28.16 21.28
C ALA A 11 -42.63 -27.96 19.76
N SER A 12 -43.74 -27.72 19.09
CA SER A 12 -43.85 -27.35 17.68
C SER A 12 -43.43 -25.89 17.45
N LEU A 13 -42.53 -25.65 16.49
CA LEU A 13 -42.28 -24.33 15.90
C LEU A 13 -42.73 -24.33 14.43
N PRO A 14 -43.22 -23.18 13.92
CA PRO A 14 -43.91 -23.11 12.65
C PRO A 14 -42.97 -23.23 11.45
N ALA A 15 -43.42 -23.98 10.45
CA ALA A 15 -42.82 -24.04 9.13
C ALA A 15 -42.99 -22.68 8.43
N ASN A 16 -41.87 -22.04 8.06
CA ASN A 16 -41.67 -21.32 6.81
C ASN A 16 -40.34 -20.55 6.85
N GLN A 17 -39.28 -21.19 6.35
CA GLN A 17 -38.17 -20.51 5.67
C GLN A 17 -37.38 -21.58 4.92
N VAL A 18 -37.65 -21.69 3.63
CA VAL A 18 -36.83 -22.46 2.69
C VAL A 18 -35.58 -21.62 2.43
N PHE A 19 -34.48 -21.94 3.10
CA PHE A 19 -33.15 -21.55 2.68
C PHE A 19 -32.47 -22.74 2.00
N VAL A 20 -31.99 -22.47 0.78
CA VAL A 20 -31.22 -23.39 -0.06
C VAL A 20 -30.01 -23.89 0.72
N THR A 21 -29.85 -25.21 0.73
CA THR A 21 -28.91 -25.98 1.52
C THR A 21 -27.44 -25.69 1.19
N ASN A 22 -26.70 -25.25 2.21
CA ASN A 22 -25.27 -25.55 2.35
C ASN A 22 -25.08 -27.03 2.72
N LEU A 23 -24.11 -27.68 2.09
CA LEU A 23 -23.49 -28.98 2.38
C LEU A 23 -24.32 -30.00 3.21
N ASN A 24 -24.74 -31.09 2.56
CA ASN A 24 -25.21 -32.31 3.24
C ASN A 24 -24.05 -32.96 4.03
N VAL A 25 -23.82 -32.48 5.25
CA VAL A 25 -22.86 -33.02 6.24
C VAL A 25 -23.16 -34.49 6.58
N VAL A 26 -24.39 -34.95 6.33
CA VAL A 26 -24.82 -36.34 6.54
C VAL A 26 -24.14 -37.31 5.58
N THR A 27 -23.80 -36.90 4.36
CA THR A 27 -23.18 -37.79 3.36
C THR A 27 -21.69 -37.99 3.64
N LEU A 28 -21.01 -36.99 4.22
CA LEU A 28 -19.62 -37.10 4.68
C LEU A 28 -19.50 -38.00 5.93
N ALA A 29 -20.60 -38.15 6.69
CA ALA A 29 -20.64 -38.88 7.96
C ALA A 29 -20.49 -40.41 7.81
N HIS A 30 -20.74 -40.96 6.61
CA HIS A 30 -20.71 -42.42 6.41
C HIS A 30 -19.32 -42.98 6.08
N GLN A 31 -18.30 -42.14 5.84
CA GLN A 31 -16.96 -42.57 5.39
C GLN A 31 -15.86 -42.50 6.45
N ILE A 32 -16.11 -42.01 7.67
CA ILE A 32 -15.07 -41.83 8.69
C ILE A 32 -15.43 -42.62 9.96
N GLU A 33 -14.89 -43.83 10.07
CA GLU A 33 -14.94 -44.65 11.30
C GLU A 33 -14.07 -44.02 12.40
N GLY A 34 -14.63 -43.08 13.16
CA GLY A 34 -13.90 -42.46 14.27
C GLY A 34 -14.72 -41.45 15.07
N HIS A 35 -15.55 -41.93 16.00
CA HIS A 35 -16.42 -41.12 16.86
C HIS A 35 -15.70 -40.03 17.69
N VAL A 36 -14.39 -40.17 17.94
CA VAL A 36 -13.59 -39.19 18.71
C VAL A 36 -13.11 -38.01 17.85
N CYS A 37 -12.75 -38.25 16.59
CA CYS A 37 -12.42 -37.16 15.65
C CYS A 37 -13.67 -36.34 15.28
N TYR A 38 -14.82 -37.00 15.18
CA TYR A 38 -16.12 -36.36 14.89
C TYR A 38 -16.52 -35.32 15.93
N ARG A 39 -16.42 -35.64 17.23
CA ARG A 39 -16.81 -34.70 18.31
C ARG A 39 -15.90 -33.47 18.37
N LEU A 40 -14.60 -33.62 18.09
CA LEU A 40 -13.65 -32.51 18.06
C LEU A 40 -13.79 -31.65 16.78
N LEU A 41 -14.06 -32.27 15.62
CA LEU A 41 -14.30 -31.54 14.37
C LEU A 41 -15.63 -30.78 14.39
N PHE A 42 -16.70 -31.42 14.90
CA PHE A 42 -18.00 -30.79 15.10
C PHE A 42 -17.93 -29.70 16.17
N MET A 43 -17.10 -29.87 17.23
CA MET A 43 -16.77 -28.78 18.13
C MET A 43 -16.02 -27.67 17.40
N CYS A 44 -14.95 -27.91 16.64
CA CYS A 44 -14.23 -26.84 15.92
C CYS A 44 -15.11 -26.09 14.91
N PHE A 45 -15.99 -26.76 14.16
CA PHE A 45 -16.90 -26.10 13.21
C PHE A 45 -18.06 -25.37 13.90
N ARG A 46 -18.68 -25.97 14.92
CA ARG A 46 -19.76 -25.33 15.69
C ARG A 46 -19.24 -24.17 16.56
N TRP A 47 -18.01 -24.28 17.04
CA TRP A 47 -17.27 -23.23 17.73
C TRP A 47 -16.92 -22.07 16.79
N ASN A 48 -16.80 -22.32 15.47
CA ASN A 48 -16.61 -21.29 14.44
C ASN A 48 -17.91 -20.50 14.16
N THR A 49 -19.09 -21.13 14.26
CA THR A 49 -20.37 -20.43 14.07
C THR A 49 -20.82 -19.60 15.28
N GLU A 50 -20.37 -19.90 16.50
CA GLU A 50 -20.76 -19.18 17.73
C GLU A 50 -19.83 -18.01 18.10
N LEU A 51 -18.75 -17.75 17.35
CA LEU A 51 -17.73 -16.73 17.69
C LEU A 51 -17.40 -15.80 16.51
N GLN A 52 -18.37 -14.99 16.10
CA GLN A 52 -18.20 -13.92 15.08
C GLN A 52 -17.10 -12.86 15.41
N ASN A 53 -16.43 -12.94 16.57
CA ASN A 53 -15.48 -11.94 17.06
C ASN A 53 -13.98 -12.34 16.97
N ARG A 54 -13.61 -13.46 16.34
CA ARG A 54 -12.19 -13.85 16.23
C ARG A 54 -11.51 -13.32 14.95
N SER A 55 -10.27 -12.87 15.08
CA SER A 55 -9.43 -12.39 13.96
C SER A 55 -9.18 -13.49 12.92
N GLU A 56 -9.21 -13.14 11.62
CA GLU A 56 -8.92 -14.05 10.50
C GLU A 56 -7.58 -14.79 10.67
N VAL A 57 -6.58 -14.13 11.27
CA VAL A 57 -5.26 -14.73 11.52
C VAL A 57 -5.32 -15.87 12.52
N LEU A 58 -6.20 -15.78 13.53
CA LEU A 58 -6.35 -16.84 14.52
C LEU A 58 -6.93 -18.10 13.89
N GLU A 59 -7.86 -17.96 12.95
CA GLU A 59 -8.41 -19.09 12.20
C GLU A 59 -7.34 -19.76 11.32
N LEU A 60 -6.48 -18.98 10.66
CA LEU A 60 -5.33 -19.50 9.92
C LEU A 60 -4.36 -20.26 10.84
N LEU A 61 -4.04 -19.72 12.01
CA LEU A 61 -3.18 -20.40 12.99
C LEU A 61 -3.79 -21.72 13.47
N ILE A 62 -5.09 -21.74 13.72
CA ILE A 62 -5.81 -22.97 14.10
C ILE A 62 -5.74 -23.98 12.96
N PHE A 63 -5.99 -23.57 11.71
CA PHE A 63 -5.92 -24.44 10.54
C PHE A 63 -4.52 -25.06 10.36
N PHE A 64 -3.46 -24.27 10.42
CA PHE A 64 -2.08 -24.78 10.32
C PHE A 64 -1.69 -25.67 11.50
N SER A 65 -2.19 -25.38 12.70
CA SER A 65 -1.98 -26.24 13.87
C SER A 65 -2.71 -27.57 13.72
N PHE A 66 -3.94 -27.54 13.19
CA PHE A 66 -4.78 -28.72 12.95
C PHE A 66 -4.10 -29.72 11.98
N LYS A 67 -3.46 -29.21 10.91
CA LYS A 67 -2.71 -30.02 9.94
C LYS A 67 -1.56 -30.83 10.56
N ARG A 68 -1.05 -30.42 11.73
CA ARG A 68 0.13 -31.04 12.39
C ARG A 68 -0.21 -32.15 13.38
N VAL A 69 -1.49 -32.36 13.72
CA VAL A 69 -1.90 -33.27 14.81
C VAL A 69 -1.66 -34.75 14.48
N CYS A 70 -2.27 -35.28 13.41
CA CYS A 70 -2.09 -36.67 12.99
C CYS A 70 -2.30 -36.83 11.47
N LYS A 71 -1.98 -38.01 10.90
CA LYS A 71 -2.10 -38.26 9.45
C LYS A 71 -3.52 -38.02 8.92
N SER A 72 -4.55 -38.46 9.63
CA SER A 72 -5.95 -38.27 9.22
C SER A 72 -6.36 -36.79 9.21
N TRP A 73 -5.94 -36.01 10.20
CA TRP A 73 -6.21 -34.58 10.28
C TRP A 73 -5.45 -33.80 9.21
N ARG A 74 -4.20 -34.19 8.94
CA ARG A 74 -3.41 -33.64 7.85
C ARG A 74 -4.08 -33.87 6.50
N LYS A 75 -4.56 -35.09 6.26
CA LYS A 75 -5.30 -35.44 5.05
C LYS A 75 -6.57 -34.60 4.94
N LEU A 76 -7.37 -34.52 6.00
CA LEU A 76 -8.59 -33.72 6.01
C LEU A 76 -8.33 -32.22 5.74
N ALA A 77 -7.32 -31.64 6.40
CA ALA A 77 -6.90 -30.26 6.19
C ALA A 77 -6.41 -30.03 4.76
N PHE A 78 -5.71 -31.00 4.17
CA PHE A 78 -5.28 -30.96 2.77
C PHE A 78 -6.47 -31.01 1.81
N ASP A 79 -7.40 -31.96 2.01
CA ASP A 79 -8.58 -32.15 1.17
C ASP A 79 -9.51 -30.93 1.16
N HIS A 80 -9.49 -30.10 2.22
CA HIS A 80 -10.31 -28.89 2.35
C HIS A 80 -9.50 -27.59 2.27
N LYS A 81 -8.20 -27.65 1.93
CA LYS A 81 -7.28 -26.51 1.97
C LYS A 81 -7.74 -25.37 1.07
N ASP A 82 -8.06 -25.67 -0.18
CA ASP A 82 -8.41 -24.68 -1.19
C ASP A 82 -9.72 -23.98 -0.82
N MET A 83 -10.73 -24.74 -0.39
CA MET A 83 -12.00 -24.19 0.08
C MET A 83 -11.81 -23.29 1.31
N PHE A 84 -11.02 -23.73 2.30
CA PHE A 84 -10.76 -22.94 3.49
C PHE A 84 -10.02 -21.65 3.13
N MET A 85 -8.97 -21.72 2.32
CA MET A 85 -8.13 -20.58 1.99
C MET A 85 -8.81 -19.58 1.04
N GLY A 86 -9.59 -20.07 0.06
CA GLY A 86 -10.39 -19.24 -0.84
C GLY A 86 -11.53 -18.49 -0.13
N SER A 87 -12.00 -19.00 1.02
CA SER A 87 -12.99 -18.30 1.86
C SER A 87 -12.40 -17.15 2.68
N ARG A 88 -11.06 -17.03 2.76
CA ARG A 88 -10.37 -16.03 3.58
C ARG A 88 -10.18 -14.73 2.82
N GLN A 89 -10.39 -13.65 3.55
CA GLN A 89 -10.15 -12.32 3.03
C GLN A 89 -8.66 -12.00 3.04
N PRO A 90 -8.18 -11.18 2.09
CA PRO A 90 -6.89 -10.53 2.20
C PRO A 90 -6.77 -9.78 3.52
N MET A 91 -5.56 -9.75 4.06
CA MET A 91 -5.23 -8.95 5.23
C MET A 91 -4.21 -7.90 4.85
N SER A 92 -4.27 -6.71 5.44
CA SER A 92 -3.19 -5.75 5.29
C SER A 92 -2.02 -6.16 6.19
N ILE A 93 -0.80 -5.90 5.74
CA ILE A 93 0.41 -6.16 6.51
C ILE A 93 1.21 -4.87 6.65
N SER A 94 1.62 -4.57 7.89
CA SER A 94 2.41 -3.40 8.22
C SER A 94 3.56 -3.77 9.15
N PHE A 95 4.65 -2.99 9.09
CA PHE A 95 5.82 -3.18 9.95
C PHE A 95 6.00 -1.98 10.87
N SER A 96 6.38 -2.23 12.11
CA SER A 96 6.81 -1.15 13.00
C SER A 96 8.18 -0.61 12.55
N SER A 97 8.34 0.71 12.59
CA SER A 97 9.62 1.40 12.40
C SER A 97 10.60 1.24 13.58
N GLY A 98 10.22 0.52 14.64
CA GLY A 98 11.03 0.35 15.84
C GLY A 98 12.19 -0.66 15.72
N ALA A 99 13.07 -0.68 16.73
CA ALA A 99 14.21 -1.60 16.80
C ALA A 99 13.80 -3.08 16.82
N LYS A 100 12.63 -3.39 17.42
CA LYS A 100 11.94 -4.67 17.23
C LYS A 100 11.07 -4.52 16.00
N LYS A 101 11.41 -5.22 14.91
CA LYS A 101 10.59 -5.24 13.71
C LYS A 101 9.43 -6.19 13.89
N GLU A 102 8.41 -5.64 14.52
CA GLU A 102 7.11 -6.24 14.66
C GLU A 102 6.37 -6.10 13.33
N CYS A 103 5.72 -7.18 12.93
CA CYS A 103 4.84 -7.28 11.78
C CYS A 103 3.41 -7.38 12.31
N TYR A 104 2.51 -6.62 11.72
CA TYR A 104 1.10 -6.60 12.07
C TYR A 104 0.31 -7.05 10.85
N LEU A 105 -0.52 -8.07 11.02
CA LEU A 105 -1.53 -8.51 10.05
C LEU A 105 -2.88 -7.99 10.53
N GLU A 106 -3.57 -7.20 9.71
CA GLU A 106 -4.86 -6.61 10.04
C GLU A 106 -5.93 -7.07 9.04
N ASP A 107 -7.01 -7.66 9.55
CA ASP A 107 -8.15 -8.05 8.73
C ASP A 107 -9.11 -6.88 8.47
N PHE A 108 -10.12 -7.09 7.62
CA PHE A 108 -11.10 -6.04 7.29
C PHE A 108 -11.98 -5.61 8.49
N GLY A 109 -12.01 -6.40 9.56
CA GLY A 109 -12.63 -6.01 10.83
C GLY A 109 -11.75 -5.10 11.69
N GLY A 110 -10.56 -4.72 11.23
CA GLY A 110 -9.57 -3.93 11.97
C GLY A 110 -8.86 -4.71 13.07
N ARG A 111 -9.01 -6.05 13.11
CA ARG A 111 -8.40 -6.88 14.15
C ARG A 111 -6.96 -7.16 13.76
N LYS A 112 -6.04 -6.82 14.67
CA LYS A 112 -4.59 -6.89 14.44
C LYS A 112 -3.98 -8.11 15.12
N PHE A 113 -3.26 -8.91 14.34
CA PHE A 113 -2.36 -9.95 14.84
C PHE A 113 -0.91 -9.45 14.76
N LYS A 114 -0.22 -9.50 15.89
CA LYS A 114 1.17 -9.07 16.00
C LYS A 114 2.11 -10.27 15.99
N THR A 115 3.16 -10.19 15.18
CA THR A 115 4.15 -11.25 15.01
C THR A 115 5.56 -10.64 14.88
N ILE A 116 6.61 -11.30 15.40
CA ILE A 116 7.99 -10.81 15.28
C ILE A 116 8.65 -11.50 14.10
N LEU A 117 9.14 -10.77 13.09
CA LEU A 117 9.85 -11.42 11.99
C LEU A 117 11.32 -11.65 12.36
N PRO A 118 11.83 -12.89 12.36
CA PRO A 118 13.26 -13.15 12.46
C PRO A 118 14.02 -12.51 11.30
N HIS A 119 15.32 -12.24 11.48
CA HIS A 119 16.22 -11.63 10.49
C HIS A 119 15.79 -10.27 9.92
N SER A 120 14.76 -9.66 10.51
CA SER A 120 14.21 -8.39 10.06
C SER A 120 15.11 -7.21 10.45
N ILE A 121 15.85 -7.28 11.57
CA ILE A 121 16.73 -6.20 12.04
C ILE A 121 17.78 -5.88 10.94
N GLY A 122 17.81 -4.63 10.49
CA GLY A 122 18.70 -4.20 9.40
C GLY A 122 18.25 -4.58 7.97
N SER A 123 17.16 -5.35 7.82
CA SER A 123 16.63 -5.81 6.54
C SER A 123 15.45 -4.98 6.04
N THR A 124 15.38 -4.69 4.75
CA THR A 124 14.24 -3.94 4.17
C THR A 124 13.23 -4.93 3.59
N CYS A 125 11.94 -4.74 3.82
CA CYS A 125 10.94 -5.53 3.11
C CYS A 125 10.86 -5.06 1.66
N VAL A 126 10.93 -6.00 0.72
CA VAL A 126 10.98 -5.72 -0.73
C VAL A 126 9.83 -6.35 -1.51
N GLY A 127 8.95 -7.10 -0.84
CA GLY A 127 7.79 -7.72 -1.46
C GLY A 127 7.23 -8.90 -0.66
N ILE A 128 6.23 -9.57 -1.24
CA ILE A 128 5.60 -10.78 -0.71
C ILE A 128 5.43 -11.78 -1.85
N THR A 129 5.62 -13.07 -1.59
CA THR A 129 5.41 -14.14 -2.55
C THR A 129 5.02 -15.43 -1.84
N CYS A 130 4.01 -16.15 -2.33
CA CYS A 130 3.54 -17.42 -1.74
C CYS A 130 3.27 -17.34 -0.22
N GLY A 131 2.82 -16.17 0.28
CA GLY A 131 2.63 -15.91 1.70
C GLY A 131 3.91 -15.73 2.54
N TYR A 132 5.07 -15.56 1.90
CA TYR A 132 6.34 -15.19 2.53
C TYR A 132 6.60 -13.70 2.34
N VAL A 133 7.03 -13.03 3.40
CA VAL A 133 7.58 -11.68 3.35
C VAL A 133 9.03 -11.77 2.89
N ILE A 134 9.38 -11.03 1.84
CA ILE A 134 10.74 -10.96 1.30
C ILE A 134 11.49 -9.83 2.01
N LEU A 135 12.55 -10.18 2.74
CA LEU A 135 13.41 -9.27 3.49
C LEU A 135 14.81 -9.26 2.87
N PHE A 136 15.33 -8.08 2.53
CA PHE A 136 16.68 -7.91 2.00
C PHE A 136 17.60 -7.25 3.02
N GLY A 137 18.63 -7.97 3.46
CA GLY A 137 19.65 -7.48 4.37
C GLY A 137 20.71 -6.66 3.63
N ARG A 138 20.66 -5.33 3.66
CA ARG A 138 21.58 -4.48 2.87
C ARG A 138 23.07 -4.70 3.19
N LYS A 139 23.39 -4.99 4.45
CA LYS A 139 24.79 -5.21 4.90
C LYS A 139 25.32 -6.58 4.48
N THR A 140 24.52 -7.63 4.68
CA THR A 140 24.91 -9.01 4.35
C THR A 140 24.71 -9.34 2.88
N ARG A 141 23.85 -8.58 2.20
CA ARG A 141 23.33 -8.83 0.84
C ARG A 141 22.53 -10.12 0.74
N ASP A 142 21.88 -10.53 1.82
CA ASP A 142 21.08 -11.75 1.85
C ASP A 142 19.60 -11.45 1.64
N PHE A 143 18.89 -12.40 1.03
CA PHE A 143 17.44 -12.46 1.09
C PHE A 143 16.98 -13.47 2.12
N TRP A 144 16.03 -13.05 2.94
CA TRP A 144 15.28 -13.88 3.88
C TRP A 144 13.82 -13.85 3.49
N LEU A 145 13.23 -14.99 3.17
CA LEU A 145 11.81 -15.12 2.94
C LEU A 145 11.21 -15.74 4.19
N VAL A 146 10.30 -15.02 4.86
CA VAL A 146 9.75 -15.45 6.15
C VAL A 146 8.23 -15.49 6.07
N ASN A 147 7.64 -16.64 6.35
CA ASN A 147 6.19 -16.74 6.50
C ASN A 147 5.77 -16.20 7.89
N PRO A 148 4.98 -15.11 7.96
CA PRO A 148 4.63 -14.45 9.22
C PRO A 148 3.75 -15.31 10.14
N ILE A 149 3.08 -16.33 9.57
CA ILE A 149 2.15 -17.23 10.26
C ILE A 149 2.88 -18.53 10.68
N THR A 150 3.50 -19.22 9.72
CA THR A 150 4.08 -20.56 9.97
C THR A 150 5.50 -20.51 10.53
N ARG A 151 6.17 -19.36 10.48
CA ARG A 151 7.60 -19.16 10.81
C ARG A 151 8.55 -19.95 9.92
N HIS A 152 8.07 -20.49 8.81
CA HIS A 152 8.95 -21.11 7.84
C HIS A 152 9.81 -20.06 7.15
N GLU A 153 11.06 -20.40 6.85
CA GLU A 153 12.07 -19.48 6.35
C GLU A 153 12.84 -20.06 5.18
N PHE A 154 13.19 -19.22 4.22
CA PHE A 154 14.22 -19.50 3.23
C PHE A 154 15.32 -18.44 3.31
N HIS A 155 16.58 -18.87 3.23
CA HIS A 155 17.74 -18.00 3.23
C HIS A 155 18.49 -18.12 1.91
N PHE A 156 18.74 -16.98 1.27
CA PHE A 156 19.53 -16.87 0.05
C PHE A 156 20.67 -15.87 0.30
N PRO A 157 21.85 -16.34 0.73
CA PRO A 157 22.97 -15.50 1.09
C PRO A 157 23.64 -14.86 -0.12
N SER A 158 24.37 -13.76 0.12
CA SER A 158 25.39 -13.23 -0.79
C SER A 158 24.88 -12.93 -2.20
N PHE A 159 23.75 -12.21 -2.33
CA PHE A 159 23.25 -11.78 -3.62
C PHE A 159 24.32 -10.94 -4.36
N PRO A 160 24.69 -11.33 -5.60
CA PRO A 160 25.88 -10.79 -6.25
C PRO A 160 25.70 -9.36 -6.78
N PHE A 161 24.47 -8.88 -6.92
CA PHE A 161 24.18 -7.58 -7.52
C PHE A 161 23.78 -6.52 -6.49
N TYR A 162 23.98 -5.25 -6.85
CA TYR A 162 23.46 -4.14 -6.06
C TYR A 162 21.93 -4.11 -6.16
N VAL A 163 21.26 -4.17 -5.01
CA VAL A 163 19.82 -4.02 -4.91
C VAL A 163 19.52 -2.55 -4.63
N SER A 164 18.69 -1.94 -5.50
CA SER A 164 18.27 -0.55 -5.37
C SER A 164 17.68 -0.25 -3.99
N THR A 165 17.87 0.98 -3.52
CA THR A 165 17.22 1.46 -2.30
C THR A 165 15.71 1.60 -2.48
N ASP A 166 15.25 1.76 -3.73
CA ASP A 166 13.84 1.80 -4.08
C ASP A 166 13.29 0.38 -4.13
N THR A 167 12.57 -0.01 -3.07
CA THR A 167 11.97 -1.34 -2.95
C THR A 167 10.90 -1.60 -4.01
N THR A 168 10.28 -0.55 -4.58
CA THR A 168 9.24 -0.68 -5.60
C THR A 168 9.78 -1.09 -6.97
N SER A 169 11.10 -1.09 -7.13
CA SER A 169 11.80 -1.53 -8.34
C SER A 169 12.14 -3.02 -8.34
N ILE A 170 12.09 -3.69 -7.20
CA ILE A 170 12.47 -5.11 -7.09
C ILE A 170 11.25 -5.96 -7.46
N ARG A 171 11.45 -6.98 -8.30
CA ARG A 171 10.45 -8.01 -8.59
C ARG A 171 11.01 -9.34 -8.20
N ALA A 172 10.31 -10.06 -7.34
CA ALA A 172 10.82 -11.29 -6.80
C ALA A 172 9.68 -12.27 -6.51
N ILE A 173 9.83 -13.52 -6.94
CA ILE A 173 8.89 -14.60 -6.67
C ILE A 173 9.62 -15.81 -6.11
N LEU A 174 8.89 -16.57 -5.30
CA LEU A 174 9.27 -17.90 -4.89
C LEU A 174 8.39 -18.88 -5.68
N VAL A 175 9.00 -19.82 -6.38
CA VAL A 175 8.27 -20.77 -7.24
C VAL A 175 8.80 -22.17 -7.02
N ASN A 176 7.89 -23.14 -6.86
CA ASN A 176 8.27 -24.55 -6.82
C ASN A 176 8.47 -25.03 -8.26
N VAL A 177 9.66 -25.52 -8.58
CA VAL A 177 10.01 -25.99 -9.92
C VAL A 177 10.24 -27.51 -9.82
N PRO A 178 9.24 -28.35 -10.17
CA PRO A 178 9.34 -29.80 -9.99
C PRO A 178 10.55 -30.42 -10.70
N SER A 179 10.93 -29.88 -11.86
CA SER A 179 12.09 -30.37 -12.62
C SER A 179 13.44 -30.09 -11.95
N MET A 180 13.48 -29.18 -10.96
CA MET A 180 14.64 -28.88 -10.13
C MET A 180 14.48 -29.44 -8.71
N SER A 181 13.42 -30.22 -8.46
CA SER A 181 13.10 -30.85 -7.17
C SER A 181 13.09 -29.89 -5.98
N GLY A 182 12.69 -28.63 -6.17
CA GLY A 182 12.70 -27.67 -5.09
C GLY A 182 12.18 -26.27 -5.42
N TRP A 183 12.22 -25.43 -4.39
CA TRP A 183 11.85 -24.02 -4.46
C TRP A 183 12.97 -23.20 -5.08
N VAL A 184 12.64 -22.38 -6.07
CA VAL A 184 13.57 -21.43 -6.66
C VAL A 184 13.09 -20.02 -6.36
N PHE A 185 14.00 -19.20 -5.84
CA PHE A 185 13.77 -17.78 -5.69
C PHE A 185 14.30 -17.05 -6.92
N VAL A 186 13.43 -16.32 -7.61
CA VAL A 186 13.72 -15.61 -8.86
C VAL A 186 13.53 -14.13 -8.61
N ILE A 187 14.50 -13.32 -9.00
CA ILE A 187 14.52 -11.87 -8.80
C ILE A 187 14.97 -11.15 -10.06
N THR A 188 14.30 -10.06 -10.40
CA THR A 188 14.81 -9.04 -11.32
C THR A 188 14.57 -7.65 -10.76
N HIS A 189 15.19 -6.66 -11.37
CA HIS A 189 14.92 -5.26 -11.11
C HIS A 189 14.14 -4.70 -12.29
N ARG A 190 13.15 -3.86 -12.03
CA ARG A 190 12.38 -3.18 -13.06
C ARG A 190 13.33 -2.39 -13.97
N PHE A 191 13.10 -2.47 -15.26
CA PHE A 191 13.96 -1.95 -16.33
C PHE A 191 15.35 -2.59 -16.44
N SER A 192 15.66 -3.63 -15.65
CA SER A 192 16.87 -4.43 -15.83
C SER A 192 16.66 -5.44 -16.94
N SER A 193 17.76 -5.81 -17.61
CA SER A 193 17.82 -6.94 -18.52
C SER A 193 18.30 -8.23 -17.83
N VAL A 194 18.56 -8.21 -16.52
CA VAL A 194 19.12 -9.36 -15.79
C VAL A 194 18.06 -10.02 -14.92
N ILE A 195 17.90 -11.33 -15.05
CA ILE A 195 17.13 -12.18 -14.14
C ILE A 195 18.12 -12.99 -13.33
N SER A 196 18.01 -12.96 -12.00
CA SER A 196 18.83 -13.77 -11.11
C SER A 196 17.95 -14.78 -10.40
N PHE A 197 18.48 -15.97 -10.14
CA PHE A 197 17.73 -16.99 -9.42
C PHE A 197 18.64 -17.91 -8.61
N SER A 198 18.07 -18.48 -7.55
CA SER A 198 18.77 -19.37 -6.64
C SER A 198 17.85 -20.48 -6.13
N LEU A 199 18.34 -21.71 -6.09
CA LEU A 199 17.63 -22.86 -5.54
C LEU A 199 17.69 -22.81 -4.01
N ALA A 200 16.56 -23.01 -3.35
CA ALA A 200 16.50 -23.15 -1.90
C ALA A 200 17.18 -24.46 -1.46
N GLY A 201 17.96 -24.42 -0.38
CA GLY A 201 18.62 -25.60 0.17
C GLY A 201 19.90 -25.28 0.93
N ASN A 202 20.78 -26.28 1.07
CA ASN A 202 21.98 -26.17 1.90
C ASN A 202 23.12 -25.35 1.26
N GLN A 203 23.13 -25.21 -0.07
CA GLN A 203 24.14 -24.46 -0.81
C GLN A 203 23.48 -23.61 -1.91
N PRO A 204 22.71 -22.59 -1.54
CA PRO A 204 22.13 -21.66 -2.50
C PRO A 204 23.24 -20.96 -3.28
N SER A 205 23.22 -21.11 -4.61
CA SER A 205 24.09 -20.39 -5.53
C SER A 205 23.24 -19.51 -6.44
N TRP A 206 23.74 -18.31 -6.73
CA TRP A 206 23.06 -17.38 -7.61
C TRP A 206 23.48 -17.61 -9.06
N ASN A 207 22.51 -17.88 -9.91
CA ASN A 207 22.66 -17.91 -11.36
C ASN A 207 21.99 -16.68 -11.94
N SER A 208 22.38 -16.29 -13.17
CA SER A 208 21.76 -15.15 -13.84
C SER A 208 21.58 -15.41 -15.33
N LEU A 209 20.54 -14.81 -15.89
CA LEU A 209 20.19 -14.83 -17.30
C LEU A 209 20.12 -13.38 -17.79
N ASN A 210 20.92 -13.06 -18.81
CA ASN A 210 20.91 -11.76 -19.47
C ASN A 210 19.92 -11.77 -20.64
N CYS A 211 18.99 -10.83 -20.60
CA CYS A 211 17.97 -10.60 -21.62
C CYS A 211 18.41 -9.48 -22.57
N LYS A 212 17.82 -9.42 -23.76
CA LYS A 212 18.11 -8.37 -24.76
C LYS A 212 17.28 -7.10 -24.57
N PHE A 213 16.37 -7.10 -23.60
CA PHE A 213 15.38 -6.04 -23.40
C PHE A 213 15.14 -5.84 -21.89
N PRO A 214 14.72 -4.63 -21.48
CA PRO A 214 14.40 -4.32 -20.10
C PRO A 214 13.07 -4.97 -19.68
N LEU A 215 13.04 -5.52 -18.47
CA LEU A 215 11.91 -6.25 -17.90
C LEU A 215 11.09 -5.34 -16.98
N HIS A 216 9.76 -5.44 -17.02
CA HIS A 216 8.89 -4.66 -16.12
C HIS A 216 8.45 -5.45 -14.89
N ASP A 217 8.00 -6.68 -15.12
CA ASP A 217 7.44 -7.52 -14.07
C ASP A 217 7.67 -9.01 -14.32
N LEU A 218 7.58 -9.80 -13.25
CA LEU A 218 7.70 -11.25 -13.25
C LEU A 218 6.66 -11.87 -12.31
N HIS A 219 6.05 -12.98 -12.71
CA HIS A 219 5.02 -13.65 -11.89
C HIS A 219 5.00 -15.16 -12.09
N SER A 220 4.61 -15.91 -11.05
CA SER A 220 4.34 -17.35 -11.19
C SER A 220 2.84 -17.59 -11.40
N PHE A 221 2.51 -18.40 -12.41
CA PHE A 221 1.13 -18.76 -12.70
C PHE A 221 1.05 -20.19 -13.24
N LYS A 222 0.18 -21.01 -12.63
CA LYS A 222 0.00 -22.44 -12.99
C LYS A 222 1.31 -23.21 -13.16
N GLY A 223 2.27 -22.99 -12.26
CA GLY A 223 3.58 -23.68 -12.25
C GLY A 223 4.59 -23.17 -13.29
N LYS A 224 4.29 -22.10 -14.01
CA LYS A 224 5.20 -21.45 -14.97
C LYS A 224 5.57 -20.05 -14.49
N ILE A 225 6.70 -19.54 -14.98
CA ILE A 225 7.16 -18.18 -14.69
C ILE A 225 6.94 -17.34 -15.93
N TYR A 226 6.18 -16.26 -15.79
CA TYR A 226 5.90 -15.31 -16.86
C TYR A 226 6.59 -13.98 -16.58
N ILE A 227 7.03 -13.33 -17.65
CA ILE A 227 7.74 -12.05 -17.61
C ILE A 227 7.15 -11.14 -18.68
N ILE A 228 7.01 -9.86 -18.36
CA ILE A 228 6.60 -8.83 -19.32
C ILE A 228 7.72 -7.82 -19.51
N ASP A 229 8.04 -7.50 -20.77
CA ASP A 229 9.05 -6.50 -21.12
C ASP A 229 8.45 -5.09 -21.32
N SER A 230 9.30 -4.12 -21.64
CA SER A 230 8.90 -2.73 -21.87
C SER A 230 8.08 -2.48 -23.13
N ARG A 231 7.88 -3.50 -23.95
CA ARG A 231 7.05 -3.47 -25.16
C ARG A 231 5.76 -4.27 -24.95
N CYS A 232 5.46 -4.64 -23.71
CA CYS A 232 4.33 -5.50 -23.34
C CYS A 232 4.40 -6.91 -23.97
N CYS A 233 5.60 -7.36 -24.35
CA CYS A 233 5.81 -8.71 -24.84
C CYS A 233 5.81 -9.68 -23.65
N LEU A 234 4.95 -10.71 -23.73
CA LEU A 234 4.89 -11.77 -22.74
C LEU A 234 5.92 -12.86 -23.05
N CYS A 235 6.70 -13.24 -22.05
CA CYS A 235 7.70 -14.30 -22.14
C CYS A 235 7.47 -15.38 -21.08
N GLU A 236 7.75 -16.64 -21.41
CA GLU A 236 7.83 -17.76 -20.47
C GLU A 236 9.31 -18.00 -20.11
N LEU A 237 9.65 -17.91 -18.82
CA LEU A 237 10.97 -18.27 -18.31
C LEU A 237 10.99 -19.75 -17.92
N ARG A 238 11.90 -20.52 -18.54
CA ARG A 238 12.20 -21.91 -18.16
C ARG A 238 13.58 -21.95 -17.54
N LEU A 239 13.71 -22.56 -16.39
CA LEU A 239 14.98 -22.61 -15.64
C LEU A 239 15.79 -23.90 -15.88
N ASN A 240 15.17 -24.93 -16.46
CA ASN A 240 15.75 -26.27 -16.63
C ASN A 240 15.34 -26.85 -18.00
N PRO A 241 16.20 -27.60 -18.72
CA PRO A 241 17.60 -27.96 -18.40
C PRO A 241 18.58 -26.80 -18.44
N GLU A 242 18.35 -25.81 -19.29
CA GLU A 242 19.12 -24.57 -19.35
C GLU A 242 18.17 -23.37 -19.22
N PRO A 243 18.56 -22.32 -18.47
CA PRO A 243 17.74 -21.12 -18.33
C PRO A 243 17.52 -20.44 -19.69
N ILE A 244 16.26 -20.40 -20.13
CA ILE A 244 15.88 -19.78 -21.40
C ILE A 244 14.60 -18.96 -21.24
N LEU A 245 14.59 -17.80 -21.88
CA LEU A 245 13.42 -16.93 -21.98
C LEU A 245 12.78 -17.12 -23.36
N ARG A 246 11.56 -17.68 -23.39
CA ARG A 246 10.80 -17.92 -24.63
C ARG A 246 9.76 -16.82 -24.80
N LEU A 247 9.89 -16.02 -25.85
CA LEU A 247 8.86 -15.06 -26.25
C LEU A 247 7.59 -15.79 -26.68
N LEU A 248 6.44 -15.36 -26.17
CA LEU A 248 5.12 -15.85 -26.57
C LEU A 248 4.55 -14.93 -27.65
N ALA A 249 4.08 -15.52 -28.75
CA ALA A 249 3.53 -14.78 -29.88
C ALA A 249 2.09 -14.33 -29.58
N MET A 250 1.95 -13.24 -28.84
CA MET A 250 0.66 -12.69 -28.42
C MET A 250 0.04 -11.78 -29.50
N LYS A 251 -1.27 -11.90 -29.70
CA LYS A 251 -2.09 -11.00 -30.53
C LYS A 251 -2.69 -9.88 -29.68
N ASN A 252 -3.08 -8.78 -30.33
CA ASN A 252 -3.77 -7.63 -29.71
C ASN A 252 -2.99 -6.98 -28.56
N ILE A 253 -1.67 -6.83 -28.71
CA ILE A 253 -0.84 -6.15 -27.71
C ILE A 253 -1.44 -4.76 -27.43
N PRO A 254 -1.67 -4.38 -26.16
CA PRO A 254 -2.26 -3.08 -25.82
C PRO A 254 -1.48 -1.91 -26.43
N GLU A 255 -2.18 -0.99 -27.10
CA GLU A 255 -1.65 0.27 -27.60
C GLU A 255 -2.41 1.45 -26.96
N PRO A 256 -1.74 2.48 -26.41
CA PRO A 256 -0.28 2.64 -26.31
C PRO A 256 0.37 1.64 -25.35
N SER A 257 1.69 1.48 -25.45
CA SER A 257 2.45 0.60 -24.54
C SER A 257 2.19 0.97 -23.08
N LEU A 258 1.89 -0.05 -22.28
CA LEU A 258 1.62 0.09 -20.85
C LEU A 258 2.79 0.78 -20.14
N LEU A 259 2.51 1.78 -19.29
CA LEU A 259 3.54 2.60 -18.65
C LEU A 259 4.27 1.84 -17.54
N ARG A 260 3.51 1.11 -16.73
CA ARG A 260 3.95 0.36 -15.55
C ARG A 260 3.14 -0.94 -15.42
N PRO A 261 3.21 -1.84 -16.42
CA PRO A 261 2.50 -3.10 -16.35
C PRO A 261 2.94 -3.91 -15.13
N GLU A 262 1.95 -4.47 -14.43
CA GLU A 262 2.13 -5.36 -13.28
C GLU A 262 1.23 -6.58 -13.45
N PHE A 263 1.76 -7.76 -13.15
CA PHE A 263 0.97 -8.99 -13.14
C PHE A 263 0.13 -9.06 -11.88
N VAL A 264 -1.10 -9.52 -12.05
CA VAL A 264 -1.96 -9.98 -10.96
C VAL A 264 -2.68 -11.23 -11.45
N ASN A 265 -2.97 -12.17 -10.56
CA ASN A 265 -3.65 -13.39 -10.95
C ASN A 265 -4.86 -13.67 -10.07
N SER A 266 -5.81 -14.39 -10.64
CA SER A 266 -6.78 -15.19 -9.91
C SER A 266 -6.32 -16.65 -9.90
N ASP A 267 -7.15 -17.54 -9.35
CA ASP A 267 -6.92 -18.99 -9.44
C ASP A 267 -6.89 -19.48 -10.89
N GLN A 268 -7.70 -18.88 -11.78
CA GLN A 268 -7.94 -19.39 -13.12
C GLN A 268 -7.24 -18.60 -14.22
N ASN A 269 -7.04 -17.29 -14.02
CA ASN A 269 -6.62 -16.35 -15.06
C ASN A 269 -5.45 -15.49 -14.60
N LEU A 270 -4.61 -15.11 -15.55
CA LEU A 270 -3.53 -14.14 -15.36
C LEU A 270 -3.94 -12.82 -16.01
N TYR A 271 -3.72 -11.72 -15.31
CA TYR A 271 -4.00 -10.39 -15.79
C TYR A 271 -2.74 -9.54 -15.73
N VAL A 272 -2.69 -8.53 -16.58
CA VAL A 272 -1.76 -7.41 -16.47
C VAL A 272 -2.58 -6.15 -16.22
N ILE A 273 -2.23 -5.46 -15.15
CA ILE A 273 -2.77 -4.16 -14.81
C ILE A 273 -1.76 -3.10 -15.20
N ASP A 274 -2.24 -1.96 -15.68
CA ASP A 274 -1.39 -0.81 -15.94
C ASP A 274 -1.91 0.44 -15.26
N PHE A 275 -0.97 1.28 -14.85
CA PHE A 275 -1.24 2.56 -14.23
C PHE A 275 -1.13 3.66 -15.29
N ILE A 276 -2.28 4.13 -15.80
CA ILE A 276 -2.32 5.15 -16.86
C ILE A 276 -2.19 6.55 -16.25
N LEU A 277 -3.11 6.87 -15.35
CA LEU A 277 -3.23 8.15 -14.66
C LEU A 277 -3.80 7.89 -13.26
N LYS A 278 -3.62 8.84 -12.34
CA LYS A 278 -4.00 8.73 -10.92
C LYS A 278 -5.43 8.16 -10.77
N ASP A 279 -5.51 6.94 -10.23
CA ASP A 279 -6.72 6.14 -9.97
C ASP A 279 -7.41 5.47 -11.18
N LEU A 280 -6.82 5.56 -12.38
CA LEU A 280 -7.26 4.85 -13.59
C LEU A 280 -6.32 3.66 -13.86
N TYR A 281 -6.86 2.47 -13.61
CA TYR A 281 -6.22 1.21 -13.97
C TYR A 281 -6.88 0.62 -15.20
N GLU A 282 -6.07 0.28 -16.20
CA GLU A 282 -6.48 -0.64 -17.25
C GLU A 282 -6.07 -2.06 -16.86
N SER A 283 -6.90 -3.04 -17.21
CA SER A 283 -6.59 -4.45 -17.01
C SER A 283 -6.81 -5.23 -18.29
N HIS A 284 -5.83 -6.07 -18.60
CA HIS A 284 -5.86 -7.00 -19.70
C HIS A 284 -5.71 -8.42 -19.18
N GLU A 285 -6.63 -9.29 -19.52
CA GLU A 285 -6.50 -10.73 -19.30
C GLU A 285 -5.56 -11.33 -20.36
N VAL A 286 -4.72 -12.26 -19.93
CA VAL A 286 -3.88 -13.08 -20.81
C VAL A 286 -4.65 -14.35 -21.15
N ASP A 287 -5.24 -14.37 -22.35
CA ASP A 287 -5.88 -15.57 -22.88
C ASP A 287 -4.80 -16.47 -23.49
N PHE A 288 -4.45 -17.52 -22.75
CA PHE A 288 -3.44 -18.50 -23.15
C PHE A 288 -3.93 -19.47 -24.24
N ASP A 289 -5.24 -19.62 -24.40
CA ASP A 289 -5.82 -20.55 -25.39
C ASP A 289 -5.78 -19.90 -26.79
N GLU A 290 -6.17 -18.62 -26.88
CA GLU A 290 -6.12 -17.86 -28.12
C GLU A 290 -4.80 -17.12 -28.36
N MET A 291 -3.91 -17.08 -27.36
CA MET A 291 -2.65 -16.32 -27.35
C MET A 291 -2.89 -14.84 -27.68
N LYS A 292 -3.79 -14.19 -26.95
CA LYS A 292 -4.16 -12.77 -27.14
C LYS A 292 -4.31 -12.04 -25.81
N TRP A 293 -4.15 -10.72 -25.86
CA TRP A 293 -4.57 -9.86 -24.76
C TRP A 293 -6.06 -9.53 -24.91
N VAL A 294 -6.81 -9.60 -23.81
CA VAL A 294 -8.25 -9.30 -23.77
C VAL A 294 -8.48 -8.16 -22.79
N SER A 295 -8.90 -7.00 -23.29
CA SER A 295 -9.32 -5.90 -22.40
C SER A 295 -10.50 -6.35 -21.54
N THR A 296 -10.39 -6.10 -20.25
CA THR A 296 -11.38 -6.56 -19.26
C THR A 296 -12.47 -5.52 -18.96
N ASP A 297 -12.52 -4.41 -19.71
CA ASP A 297 -13.48 -3.30 -19.52
C ASP A 297 -14.94 -3.73 -19.31
N LYS A 298 -15.34 -4.91 -19.81
CA LYS A 298 -16.68 -5.49 -19.67
C LYS A 298 -16.81 -6.54 -18.56
N THR A 299 -15.74 -7.18 -18.12
CA THR A 299 -15.71 -8.31 -17.16
C THR A 299 -15.37 -7.93 -15.73
N ILE A 300 -14.75 -6.75 -15.47
CA ILE A 300 -14.34 -6.30 -14.11
C ILE A 300 -15.53 -6.11 -13.14
N ARG A 301 -16.78 -6.30 -13.57
CA ARG A 301 -17.94 -6.17 -12.67
C ARG A 301 -17.97 -7.22 -11.55
N LYS A 302 -17.39 -8.40 -11.77
CA LYS A 302 -17.43 -9.51 -10.80
C LYS A 302 -16.21 -9.52 -9.89
N ASP A 303 -15.01 -9.30 -10.42
CA ASP A 303 -13.78 -9.49 -9.67
C ASP A 303 -13.27 -8.21 -9.00
N ALA A 304 -12.54 -8.38 -7.90
CA ALA A 304 -11.86 -7.34 -7.14
C ALA A 304 -10.35 -7.44 -7.32
N PHE A 305 -9.72 -6.35 -7.76
CA PHE A 305 -8.29 -6.26 -7.96
C PHE A 305 -7.63 -5.64 -6.72
N PHE A 306 -6.72 -6.37 -6.10
CA PHE A 306 -5.90 -5.92 -4.98
C PHE A 306 -4.50 -5.63 -5.47
N VAL A 307 -4.01 -4.42 -5.24
CA VAL A 307 -2.70 -3.96 -5.73
C VAL A 307 -1.94 -3.27 -4.60
N SER A 308 -0.64 -3.54 -4.52
CA SER A 308 0.28 -3.04 -3.50
C SER A 308 1.50 -2.34 -4.12
N ASP A 309 2.02 -1.32 -3.44
CA ASP A 309 3.25 -0.62 -3.84
C ASP A 309 4.48 -1.53 -3.78
N LEU A 310 4.47 -2.52 -2.87
CA LEU A 310 5.50 -3.56 -2.78
C LEU A 310 5.12 -4.83 -3.56
N LYS A 311 4.25 -4.68 -4.56
CA LYS A 311 4.11 -5.63 -5.69
C LYS A 311 3.66 -7.01 -5.25
N SER A 312 2.70 -7.01 -4.34
CA SER A 312 1.77 -8.10 -4.14
C SER A 312 0.42 -7.70 -4.74
N GLY A 313 -0.10 -8.52 -5.65
CA GLY A 313 -1.40 -8.26 -6.23
C GLY A 313 -2.12 -9.55 -6.57
N ALA A 314 -3.44 -9.52 -6.40
CA ALA A 314 -4.31 -10.66 -6.63
C ALA A 314 -5.66 -10.18 -7.14
N VAL A 315 -6.31 -11.04 -7.90
CA VAL A 315 -7.68 -10.86 -8.40
C VAL A 315 -8.55 -11.88 -7.68
N ILE A 316 -9.51 -11.39 -6.91
CA ILE A 316 -10.36 -12.23 -6.06
C ILE A 316 -11.81 -11.99 -6.43
N ASN A 317 -12.58 -13.06 -6.56
CA ASN A 317 -14.02 -12.93 -6.67
C ASN A 317 -14.60 -12.64 -5.27
N PRO A 318 -15.10 -11.42 -5.00
CA PRO A 318 -15.70 -11.05 -3.72
C PRO A 318 -16.92 -11.89 -3.31
N GLU A 319 -17.64 -12.47 -4.28
CA GLU A 319 -18.86 -13.23 -4.02
C GLU A 319 -18.59 -14.56 -3.29
N THR A 320 -17.33 -15.01 -3.23
CA THR A 320 -16.96 -16.25 -2.52
C THR A 320 -16.77 -16.05 -1.02
N TRP A 321 -16.79 -14.81 -0.51
CA TRP A 321 -16.56 -14.53 0.91
C TRP A 321 -17.80 -14.78 1.76
N VAL A 322 -17.59 -15.19 3.01
CA VAL A 322 -18.68 -15.36 3.98
C VAL A 322 -19.21 -13.97 4.37
N ASN A 323 -20.42 -13.64 3.92
CA ASN A 323 -21.15 -12.37 4.14
C ASN A 323 -20.67 -11.17 3.28
N PRO A 324 -20.83 -11.23 1.95
CA PRO A 324 -20.31 -10.24 1.01
C PRO A 324 -21.15 -8.96 0.91
N GLN A 325 -22.19 -8.76 1.72
CA GLN A 325 -23.02 -7.54 1.64
C GLN A 325 -22.66 -6.53 2.74
N THR A 326 -22.51 -6.97 3.98
CA THR A 326 -22.23 -6.08 5.12
C THR A 326 -20.80 -5.55 5.16
N GLN A 327 -19.86 -6.27 4.56
CA GLN A 327 -18.42 -5.93 4.61
C GLN A 327 -17.98 -5.08 3.41
N TYR A 328 -18.75 -5.07 2.33
CA TYR A 328 -18.45 -4.29 1.12
C TYR A 328 -19.01 -2.87 1.17
N GLU A 329 -20.16 -2.65 1.81
CA GLU A 329 -20.73 -1.30 1.96
C GLU A 329 -19.84 -0.37 2.79
N GLY A 330 -19.01 -0.91 3.69
CA GLY A 330 -17.99 -0.14 4.42
C GLY A 330 -16.72 0.17 3.62
N ILE A 331 -16.53 -0.40 2.42
CA ILE A 331 -15.24 -0.38 1.71
C ILE A 331 -15.35 0.05 0.24
N CYS A 332 -16.47 -0.23 -0.43
CA CYS A 332 -16.75 0.20 -1.79
C CYS A 332 -17.53 1.52 -1.81
N TYR A 333 -16.83 2.66 -1.78
CA TYR A 333 -17.36 3.89 -2.38
C TYR A 333 -16.67 4.11 -3.73
N SER A 334 -17.18 3.40 -4.76
CA SER A 334 -17.01 3.85 -6.14
C SER A 334 -17.94 5.05 -6.37
N ARG A 335 -17.44 6.01 -7.16
CA ARG A 335 -17.92 7.40 -7.23
C ARG A 335 -19.36 7.51 -7.75
N GLY A 336 -20.09 8.48 -7.19
CA GLY A 336 -21.34 9.04 -7.71
C GLY A 336 -21.12 9.99 -8.88
N THR A 337 -20.63 9.45 -10.00
CA THR A 337 -21.04 9.94 -11.32
C THR A 337 -22.17 9.03 -11.80
N ASP A 338 -23.06 9.57 -12.64
CA ASP A 338 -24.31 8.96 -13.09
C ASP A 338 -24.30 7.42 -13.14
N ARG A 339 -25.36 6.79 -12.61
CA ARG A 339 -25.46 5.33 -12.36
C ARG A 339 -25.32 4.44 -13.60
N SER A 340 -25.02 4.98 -14.78
CA SER A 340 -25.02 4.25 -16.04
C SER A 340 -23.67 3.65 -16.47
N GLU A 341 -22.50 4.05 -15.98
CA GLU A 341 -21.22 3.58 -16.58
C GLU A 341 -20.06 3.34 -15.61
N ASN A 342 -20.23 2.47 -14.59
CA ASN A 342 -19.12 2.12 -13.69
C ASN A 342 -18.32 0.89 -14.17
N LYS A 343 -17.05 1.13 -14.51
CA LYS A 343 -15.99 0.15 -14.83
C LYS A 343 -15.25 -0.28 -13.54
N GLY A 344 -15.43 -1.53 -13.13
CA GLY A 344 -14.53 -2.30 -12.23
C GLY A 344 -14.39 -1.94 -10.75
N ARG A 345 -13.94 -2.90 -9.92
CA ARG A 345 -13.69 -2.74 -8.47
C ARG A 345 -12.18 -2.88 -8.17
N TRP A 346 -11.56 -1.78 -7.71
CA TRP A 346 -10.13 -1.70 -7.42
C TRP A 346 -9.87 -1.36 -5.95
N PHE A 347 -8.94 -2.05 -5.30
CA PHE A 347 -8.55 -1.81 -3.91
C PHE A 347 -7.04 -1.58 -3.82
N THR A 348 -6.65 -0.34 -3.49
CA THR A 348 -5.26 0.03 -3.21
C THR A 348 -5.05 0.09 -1.69
N ALA A 349 -3.88 -0.33 -1.21
CA ALA A 349 -3.58 -0.36 0.23
C ALA A 349 -3.49 1.04 0.90
N ASN A 350 -3.55 2.12 0.11
CA ASN A 350 -3.46 3.51 0.56
C ASN A 350 -4.82 4.22 0.43
N MET A 351 -5.75 4.02 1.36
CA MET A 351 -6.98 4.84 1.40
C MET A 351 -7.35 5.30 2.82
N TRP A 352 -7.10 6.58 3.06
CA TRP A 352 -7.72 7.36 4.14
C TRP A 352 -9.22 7.49 3.86
N LYS A 353 -10.08 7.20 4.85
CA LYS A 353 -11.49 6.85 4.60
C LYS A 353 -12.55 7.74 5.26
N THR A 354 -12.18 8.91 5.75
CA THR A 354 -13.17 9.90 6.21
C THR A 354 -13.04 11.16 5.35
N ARG A 355 -14.15 11.62 4.76
CA ARG A 355 -14.21 12.91 4.06
C ARG A 355 -14.21 14.09 5.03
N ASP A 356 -14.50 13.82 6.30
CA ASP A 356 -14.45 14.79 7.37
C ASP A 356 -13.00 15.04 7.78
N PHE A 357 -12.64 16.31 7.90
CA PHE A 357 -11.31 16.71 8.36
C PHE A 357 -11.39 17.03 9.85
N TRP A 358 -10.60 16.28 10.63
CA TRP A 358 -10.41 16.50 12.05
C TRP A 358 -9.00 17.05 12.26
N LEU A 359 -8.89 18.31 12.64
CA LEU A 359 -7.61 18.88 13.08
C LEU A 359 -7.58 18.85 14.60
N VAL A 360 -6.67 18.06 15.16
CA VAL A 360 -6.45 17.96 16.61
C VAL A 360 -5.12 18.61 16.92
N ASN A 361 -5.12 19.65 17.75
CA ASN A 361 -3.89 20.14 18.35
C ASN A 361 -3.47 19.16 19.45
N PRO A 362 -2.37 18.40 19.29
CA PRO A 362 -2.00 17.35 20.25
C PRO A 362 -1.59 17.90 21.62
N ILE A 363 -1.20 19.19 21.70
CA ILE A 363 -0.76 19.85 22.94
C ILE A 363 -1.97 20.38 23.71
N THR A 364 -2.82 21.16 23.04
CA THR A 364 -3.95 21.83 23.70
C THR A 364 -5.23 20.99 23.69
N ARG A 365 -5.24 19.86 22.98
CA ARG A 365 -6.40 19.00 22.71
C ARG A 365 -7.59 19.75 22.11
N HIS A 366 -7.36 20.91 21.50
CA HIS A 366 -8.40 21.58 20.73
C HIS A 366 -8.64 20.82 19.44
N GLU A 367 -9.90 20.54 19.16
CA GLU A 367 -10.35 19.83 17.97
C GLU A 367 -11.15 20.78 17.09
N PHE A 368 -10.82 20.79 15.81
CA PHE A 368 -11.59 21.46 14.78
C PHE A 368 -12.18 20.41 13.87
N HIS A 369 -13.51 20.42 13.78
CA HIS A 369 -14.25 19.56 12.88
C HIS A 369 -14.68 20.35 11.65
N PHE A 370 -14.33 19.85 10.47
CA PHE A 370 -14.79 20.38 9.19
C PHE A 370 -15.62 19.30 8.49
N PRO A 371 -16.69 19.69 7.79
CA PRO A 371 -17.63 18.77 7.18
C PRO A 371 -16.94 18.09 6.00
N SER A 372 -17.57 17.01 5.53
CA SER A 372 -17.11 16.29 4.36
C SER A 372 -16.73 17.21 3.20
N PHE A 373 -15.48 17.11 2.74
CA PHE A 373 -14.99 17.90 1.61
C PHE A 373 -15.74 17.52 0.33
N PRO A 374 -16.27 18.49 -0.43
CA PRO A 374 -17.13 18.21 -1.58
C PRO A 374 -16.35 17.65 -2.77
N PHE A 375 -15.02 17.79 -2.80
CA PHE A 375 -14.17 17.28 -3.88
C PHE A 375 -13.43 16.00 -3.49
N TYR A 376 -12.94 15.28 -4.50
CA TYR A 376 -12.08 14.13 -4.26
C TYR A 376 -10.73 14.58 -3.69
N VAL A 377 -10.44 14.18 -2.46
CA VAL A 377 -9.14 14.36 -1.82
C VAL A 377 -8.26 13.20 -2.27
N SER A 378 -7.23 13.49 -3.06
CA SER A 378 -6.25 12.50 -3.50
C SER A 378 -5.70 11.66 -2.34
N THR A 379 -5.58 10.34 -2.50
CA THR A 379 -4.97 9.44 -1.49
C THR A 379 -3.48 9.70 -1.29
N ASP A 380 -2.81 10.22 -2.31
CA ASP A 380 -1.45 10.69 -2.24
C ASP A 380 -1.40 12.00 -1.44
N THR A 381 -1.13 11.86 -0.14
CA THR A 381 -0.98 12.97 0.82
C THR A 381 0.11 13.95 0.39
N THR A 382 1.11 13.50 -0.37
CA THR A 382 2.17 14.36 -0.93
C THR A 382 1.67 15.29 -2.04
N SER A 383 0.41 15.17 -2.45
CA SER A 383 -0.21 16.10 -3.41
C SER A 383 -1.20 17.06 -2.76
N ILE A 384 -1.58 16.87 -1.50
CA ILE A 384 -2.48 17.81 -0.82
C ILE A 384 -1.67 18.82 -0.03
N ARG A 385 -2.17 20.04 0.04
CA ARG A 385 -1.66 21.12 0.88
C ARG A 385 -2.81 21.65 1.68
N ALA A 386 -2.66 21.65 2.99
CA ALA A 386 -3.69 22.16 3.88
C ALA A 386 -3.06 22.97 5.00
N ILE A 387 -3.66 24.10 5.33
CA ILE A 387 -3.25 24.97 6.42
C ILE A 387 -4.47 25.37 7.24
N LEU A 388 -4.26 25.60 8.53
CA LEU A 388 -5.25 26.18 9.42
C LEU A 388 -4.78 27.57 9.83
N VAL A 389 -5.54 28.60 9.46
CA VAL A 389 -5.14 30.00 9.65
C VAL A 389 -6.21 30.73 10.44
N ASN A 390 -5.81 31.45 11.48
CA ASN A 390 -6.71 32.37 12.16
C ASN A 390 -6.88 33.62 11.29
N VAL A 391 -8.11 33.90 10.87
CA VAL A 391 -8.44 35.05 10.02
C VAL A 391 -9.27 36.01 10.88
N PRO A 392 -8.66 37.05 11.50
CA PRO A 392 -9.35 37.91 12.44
C PRO A 392 -10.59 38.59 11.84
N SER A 393 -10.54 38.93 10.55
CA SER A 393 -11.64 39.56 9.84
C SER A 393 -12.85 38.63 9.64
N MET A 394 -12.67 37.32 9.76
CA MET A 394 -13.74 36.31 9.79
C MET A 394 -14.04 35.83 11.22
N SER A 395 -13.39 36.41 12.23
CA SER A 395 -13.54 36.07 13.65
C SER A 395 -13.36 34.58 13.96
N GLY A 396 -12.48 33.89 13.24
CA GLY A 396 -12.30 32.46 13.44
C GLY A 396 -11.15 31.83 12.66
N TRP A 397 -10.96 30.53 12.92
CA TRP A 397 -10.01 29.69 12.20
C TRP A 397 -10.60 29.23 10.89
N VAL A 398 -9.84 29.35 9.81
CA VAL A 398 -10.21 28.88 8.48
C VAL A 398 -9.25 27.77 8.08
N PHE A 399 -9.80 26.62 7.70
CA PHE A 399 -9.06 25.55 7.09
C PHE A 399 -9.04 25.75 5.58
N VAL A 400 -7.86 25.87 5.01
CA VAL A 400 -7.64 26.10 3.57
C VAL A 400 -6.91 24.90 3.02
N ILE A 401 -7.43 24.32 1.95
CA ILE A 401 -6.90 23.14 1.30
C ILE A 401 -6.79 23.38 -0.21
N THR A 402 -5.69 22.93 -0.79
CA THR A 402 -5.50 22.86 -2.24
C THR A 402 -4.83 21.55 -2.61
N HIS A 403 -5.04 21.14 -3.86
CA HIS A 403 -4.33 20.01 -4.44
C HIS A 403 -3.18 20.55 -5.31
N ARG A 404 -2.02 19.92 -5.25
CA ARG A 404 -0.84 20.30 -6.03
C ARG A 404 -1.16 20.11 -7.51
N PHE A 405 -0.85 21.12 -8.29
CA PHE A 405 -1.24 21.28 -9.70
C PHE A 405 -2.73 21.49 -9.95
N SER A 406 -3.55 21.67 -8.89
CA SER A 406 -4.92 22.12 -9.04
C SER A 406 -4.97 23.62 -9.23
N SER A 407 -5.98 24.10 -9.96
CA SER A 407 -6.34 25.50 -10.05
C SER A 407 -7.46 25.86 -9.07
N VAL A 408 -7.77 25.01 -8.08
CA VAL A 408 -8.88 25.21 -7.15
C VAL A 408 -8.34 25.23 -5.73
N ILE A 409 -8.61 26.32 -5.01
CA ILE A 409 -8.41 26.44 -3.57
C ILE A 409 -9.77 26.26 -2.94
N SER A 410 -9.87 25.46 -1.89
CA SER A 410 -11.09 25.33 -1.11
C SER A 410 -10.83 25.68 0.34
N PHE A 411 -11.82 26.25 1.02
CA PHE A 411 -11.67 26.62 2.41
C PHE A 411 -13.00 26.53 3.17
N SER A 412 -12.91 26.33 4.48
CA SER A 412 -14.07 26.28 5.38
C SER A 412 -13.73 26.97 6.70
N LEU A 413 -14.66 27.80 7.18
CA LEU A 413 -14.57 28.40 8.51
C LEU A 413 -14.87 27.32 9.57
N ALA A 414 -14.12 27.31 10.67
CA ALA A 414 -14.42 26.47 11.82
C ALA A 414 -15.61 27.03 12.61
N GLY A 415 -16.55 26.18 13.05
CA GLY A 415 -17.71 26.61 13.84
C GLY A 415 -18.95 25.75 13.64
N ASN A 416 -20.12 26.31 14.00
CA ASN A 416 -21.38 25.54 14.10
C ASN A 416 -22.01 25.14 12.76
N GLN A 417 -21.67 25.82 11.66
CA GLN A 417 -22.13 25.46 10.31
C GLN A 417 -21.00 25.70 9.30
N PRO A 418 -19.98 24.84 9.31
CA PRO A 418 -18.90 24.96 8.36
C PRO A 418 -19.43 24.62 6.96
N SER A 419 -19.12 25.46 5.97
CA SER A 419 -19.45 25.23 4.57
C SER A 419 -18.22 25.43 3.72
N TRP A 420 -18.01 24.54 2.76
CA TRP A 420 -16.89 24.64 1.83
C TRP A 420 -17.16 25.72 0.78
N ASN A 421 -16.24 26.67 0.70
CA ASN A 421 -16.16 27.64 -0.38
C ASN A 421 -14.94 27.31 -1.24
N SER A 422 -14.98 27.69 -2.51
CA SER A 422 -13.88 27.44 -3.43
C SER A 422 -13.57 28.65 -4.28
N LEU A 423 -12.29 28.83 -4.58
CA LEU A 423 -11.76 29.86 -5.46
C LEU A 423 -11.02 29.19 -6.62
N ASN A 424 -11.45 29.50 -7.84
CA ASN A 424 -10.79 29.05 -9.07
C ASN A 424 -9.69 30.04 -9.47
N CYS A 425 -8.47 29.55 -9.58
CA CYS A 425 -7.29 30.24 -10.05
C CYS A 425 -7.12 30.04 -11.56
N LYS A 426 -6.39 30.95 -12.21
CA LYS A 426 -6.09 30.82 -13.66
C LYS A 426 -4.88 29.92 -13.95
N PHE A 427 -4.23 29.41 -12.91
CA PHE A 427 -2.98 28.68 -12.99
C PHE A 427 -2.94 27.55 -11.95
N PRO A 428 -2.21 26.45 -12.22
CA PRO A 428 -1.95 25.38 -11.26
C PRO A 428 -1.13 25.86 -10.06
N LEU A 429 -1.46 25.38 -8.86
CA LEU A 429 -0.80 25.75 -7.61
C LEU A 429 0.18 24.66 -7.15
N HIS A 430 1.39 25.01 -6.72
CA HIS A 430 2.36 24.04 -6.18
C HIS A 430 2.27 23.88 -4.66
N ASP A 431 2.19 25.00 -3.96
CA ASP A 431 2.18 25.05 -2.50
C ASP A 431 1.37 26.23 -1.95
N LEU A 432 0.98 26.10 -0.68
CA LEU A 432 0.15 27.00 0.10
C LEU A 432 0.69 27.05 1.52
N HIS A 433 0.92 28.26 2.06
CA HIS A 433 1.46 28.43 3.41
C HIS A 433 0.87 29.62 4.14
N SER A 434 0.81 29.54 5.47
CA SER A 434 0.44 30.68 6.32
C SER A 434 1.67 31.36 6.89
N PHE A 435 1.78 32.68 6.72
CA PHE A 435 2.90 33.43 7.25
C PHE A 435 2.46 34.83 7.70
N LYS A 436 2.81 35.19 8.95
CA LYS A 436 2.42 36.46 9.60
C LYS A 436 0.94 36.82 9.43
N GLY A 437 0.05 35.84 9.62
CA GLY A 437 -1.40 36.02 9.53
C GLY A 437 -1.97 36.16 8.11
N LYS A 438 -1.13 35.99 7.08
CA LYS A 438 -1.52 35.97 5.67
C LYS A 438 -1.35 34.59 5.07
N ILE A 439 -2.04 34.35 3.96
CA ILE A 439 -1.95 33.09 3.21
C ILE A 439 -1.22 33.36 1.90
N TYR A 440 -0.13 32.65 1.67
CA TYR A 440 0.68 32.75 0.46
C TYR A 440 0.61 31.47 -0.36
N ILE A 441 0.65 31.63 -1.67
CA ILE A 441 0.54 30.55 -2.64
C ILE A 441 1.61 30.75 -3.70
N ILE A 442 2.23 29.65 -4.14
CA ILE A 442 3.16 29.64 -5.27
C ILE A 442 2.55 28.83 -6.41
N ASP A 443 2.50 29.41 -7.60
CA ASP A 443 1.98 28.75 -8.80
C ASP A 443 3.06 27.96 -9.56
N SER A 444 2.65 27.25 -10.62
CA SER A 444 3.53 26.49 -11.51
C SER A 444 4.54 27.30 -12.31
N ARG A 445 4.55 28.63 -12.16
CA ARG A 445 5.52 29.55 -12.77
C ARG A 445 6.33 30.27 -11.69
N CYS A 446 6.34 29.74 -10.47
CA CYS A 446 7.01 30.32 -9.31
C CYS A 446 6.50 31.73 -8.94
N CYS A 447 5.29 32.10 -9.36
CA CYS A 447 4.69 33.38 -9.03
C CYS A 447 4.09 33.33 -7.62
N LEU A 448 4.46 34.30 -6.78
CA LEU A 448 3.93 34.43 -5.43
C LEU A 448 2.59 35.17 -5.44
N CYS A 449 1.58 34.59 -4.79
CA CYS A 449 0.25 35.17 -4.65
C CYS A 449 -0.15 35.27 -3.17
N GLU A 450 -0.86 36.34 -2.80
CA GLU A 450 -1.51 36.50 -1.50
C GLU A 450 -2.99 36.13 -1.64
N LEU A 451 -3.46 35.15 -0.87
CA LEU A 451 -4.88 34.80 -0.76
C LEU A 451 -5.51 35.60 0.38
N ARG A 452 -6.52 36.41 0.05
CA ARG A 452 -7.38 37.09 1.02
C ARG A 452 -8.75 36.44 0.99
N LEU A 453 -9.30 36.12 2.15
CA LEU A 453 -10.59 35.41 2.25
C LEU A 453 -11.78 36.33 2.53
N ASN A 454 -11.56 37.60 2.88
CA ASN A 454 -12.59 38.57 3.30
C ASN A 454 -12.20 39.99 2.84
N PRO A 455 -13.13 40.88 2.41
CA PRO A 455 -14.59 40.71 2.29
C PRO A 455 -15.04 39.67 1.27
N GLU A 456 -14.28 39.50 0.18
CA GLU A 456 -14.52 38.47 -0.82
C GLU A 456 -13.21 37.69 -1.06
N PRO A 457 -13.27 36.36 -1.25
CA PRO A 457 -12.10 35.56 -1.55
C PRO A 457 -11.43 36.01 -2.84
N ILE A 458 -10.21 36.53 -2.76
CA ILE A 458 -9.44 37.01 -3.89
C ILE A 458 -7.98 36.56 -3.80
N LEU A 459 -7.45 36.10 -4.93
CA LEU A 459 -6.03 35.78 -5.09
C LEU A 459 -5.33 36.95 -5.77
N ARG A 460 -4.45 37.64 -5.05
CA ARG A 460 -3.67 38.78 -5.56
C ARG A 460 -2.27 38.32 -5.92
N LEU A 461 -1.92 38.40 -7.21
CA LEU A 461 -0.55 38.20 -7.68
C LEU A 461 0.35 39.32 -7.10
N LEU A 462 1.47 38.93 -6.48
CA LEU A 462 2.48 39.85 -5.99
C LEU A 462 3.54 40.07 -7.09
N ALA A 463 3.85 41.33 -7.38
CA ALA A 463 4.82 41.71 -8.41
C ALA A 463 6.25 41.51 -7.91
N MET A 464 6.68 40.25 -7.82
CA MET A 464 8.01 39.87 -7.35
C MET A 464 9.07 40.07 -8.43
N LYS A 465 10.22 40.62 -8.04
CA LYS A 465 11.44 40.68 -8.86
C LYS A 465 12.28 39.42 -8.66
N ASN A 466 13.18 39.14 -9.61
CA ASN A 466 14.13 38.02 -9.57
C ASN A 466 13.46 36.65 -9.40
N ILE A 467 12.33 36.42 -10.08
CA ILE A 467 11.64 35.12 -10.02
C ILE A 467 12.65 34.01 -10.38
N PRO A 468 12.79 32.97 -9.54
CA PRO A 468 13.69 31.85 -9.83
C PRO A 468 13.36 31.27 -11.20
N GLU A 469 14.36 30.76 -11.91
CA GLU A 469 14.08 30.12 -13.19
C GLU A 469 13.06 28.97 -13.01
N PRO A 470 12.21 28.68 -14.02
CA PRO A 470 11.17 27.65 -13.93
C PRO A 470 11.68 26.21 -13.76
N SER A 471 12.96 26.00 -13.47
CA SER A 471 13.56 24.70 -13.19
C SER A 471 13.07 24.09 -11.88
N LEU A 472 12.28 24.82 -11.08
CA LEU A 472 11.78 24.31 -9.81
C LEU A 472 10.79 23.16 -10.03
N LEU A 473 11.23 21.93 -9.78
CA LEU A 473 10.41 20.73 -10.01
C LEU A 473 9.29 20.63 -8.96
N ARG A 474 9.58 21.04 -7.72
CA ARG A 474 8.73 20.87 -6.54
C ARG A 474 8.99 21.98 -5.52
N PRO A 475 8.65 23.24 -5.81
CA PRO A 475 8.79 24.32 -4.84
C PRO A 475 7.89 24.06 -3.63
N GLU A 476 8.46 24.14 -2.43
CA GLU A 476 7.77 24.00 -1.16
C GLU A 476 8.04 25.19 -0.25
N PHE A 477 6.98 25.74 0.37
CA PHE A 477 7.15 26.80 1.36
C PHE A 477 7.67 26.24 2.67
N VAL A 478 8.58 26.98 3.27
CA VAL A 478 9.00 26.82 4.66
C VAL A 478 9.13 28.20 5.28
N ASN A 479 8.95 28.33 6.58
CA ASN A 479 9.12 29.62 7.23
C ASN A 479 9.98 29.52 8.49
N SER A 480 10.64 30.62 8.82
CA SER A 480 11.09 30.94 10.17
C SER A 480 10.06 31.85 10.84
N ASP A 481 10.36 32.31 12.05
CA ASP A 481 9.55 33.33 12.72
C ASP A 481 9.52 34.66 11.94
N GLN A 482 10.60 34.98 11.22
CA GLN A 482 10.79 36.29 10.59
C GLN A 482 10.66 36.28 9.08
N ASN A 483 10.98 35.17 8.42
CA ASN A 483 11.14 35.07 6.98
C ASN A 483 10.36 33.89 6.40
N LEU A 484 9.95 34.02 5.13
CA LEU A 484 9.35 32.97 4.34
C LEU A 484 10.34 32.55 3.26
N TYR A 485 10.52 31.26 3.07
CA TYR A 485 11.40 30.71 2.06
C TYR A 485 10.63 29.75 1.17
N VAL A 486 11.14 29.55 -0.04
CA VAL A 486 10.77 28.45 -0.92
C VAL A 486 12.00 27.58 -1.10
N ILE A 487 11.86 26.29 -0.82
CA ILE A 487 12.87 25.29 -1.11
C ILE A 487 12.42 24.52 -2.34
N ASP A 488 13.35 24.21 -3.25
CA ASP A 488 13.10 23.30 -4.35
C ASP A 488 14.03 22.08 -4.32
N PHE A 489 13.54 20.99 -4.89
CA PHE A 489 14.24 19.72 -4.97
C PHE A 489 14.80 19.51 -6.38
N ILE A 490 16.12 19.63 -6.52
CA ILE A 490 16.78 19.53 -7.82
C ILE A 490 17.16 18.08 -8.12
N LEU A 491 17.91 17.43 -7.23
CA LEU A 491 18.42 16.06 -7.41
C LEU A 491 18.84 15.43 -6.07
N LYS A 492 18.19 14.32 -5.71
CA LYS A 492 18.35 13.37 -4.57
C LYS A 492 18.85 13.83 -3.19
N ASP A 493 19.67 14.86 -3.05
CA ASP A 493 20.11 15.47 -1.78
C ASP A 493 20.47 16.97 -1.95
N LEU A 494 20.25 17.56 -3.14
CA LEU A 494 20.50 18.96 -3.46
C LEU A 494 19.20 19.75 -3.38
N TYR A 495 19.19 20.72 -2.46
CA TYR A 495 18.11 21.68 -2.28
C TYR A 495 18.62 23.07 -2.62
N GLU A 496 17.83 23.80 -3.40
CA GLU A 496 17.99 25.25 -3.55
C GLU A 496 16.93 25.94 -2.71
N SER A 497 17.32 26.98 -1.97
CA SER A 497 16.39 27.77 -1.17
C SER A 497 16.44 29.24 -1.54
N HIS A 498 15.26 29.85 -1.61
CA HIS A 498 15.05 31.24 -1.98
C HIS A 498 14.22 31.91 -0.90
N GLU A 499 14.71 33.01 -0.33
CA GLU A 499 13.99 33.83 0.63
C GLU A 499 13.05 34.80 -0.10
N VAL A 500 11.86 35.00 0.46
CA VAL A 500 10.91 36.01 0.02
C VAL A 500 11.15 37.30 0.81
N ASP A 501 11.81 38.26 0.18
CA ASP A 501 11.97 39.61 0.73
C ASP A 501 10.72 40.43 0.39
N PHE A 502 9.84 40.58 1.39
CA PHE A 502 8.59 41.32 1.27
C PHE A 502 8.76 42.84 1.23
N ASP A 503 9.90 43.37 1.69
CA ASP A 503 10.16 44.82 1.71
C ASP A 503 10.61 45.29 0.33
N GLU A 504 11.47 44.52 -0.32
CA GLU A 504 11.92 44.80 -1.69
C GLU A 504 11.05 44.15 -2.78
N MET A 505 10.13 43.26 -2.40
CA MET A 505 9.31 42.43 -3.29
C MET A 505 10.18 41.66 -4.30
N LYS A 506 11.15 40.90 -3.80
CA LYS A 506 12.08 40.10 -4.63
C LYS A 506 12.34 38.73 -4.02
N TRP A 507 12.75 37.79 -4.86
CA TRP A 507 13.35 36.55 -4.39
C TRP A 507 14.85 36.75 -4.19
N VAL A 508 15.38 36.21 -3.09
CA VAL A 508 16.80 36.29 -2.74
C VAL A 508 17.35 34.88 -2.61
N SER A 509 18.30 34.50 -3.48
CA SER A 509 19.01 33.22 -3.31
C SER A 509 19.71 33.19 -1.95
N THR A 510 19.55 32.08 -1.24
CA THR A 510 20.11 31.89 0.10
C THR A 510 21.48 31.20 0.09
N ASP A 511 22.13 31.03 -1.06
CA ASP A 511 23.44 30.36 -1.17
C ASP A 511 24.51 30.93 -0.22
N LYS A 512 24.35 32.20 0.18
CA LYS A 512 25.23 32.87 1.17
C LYS A 512 24.73 32.77 2.62
N THR A 513 23.43 32.62 2.83
CA THR A 513 22.74 32.62 4.14
C THR A 513 22.49 31.23 4.71
N ILE A 514 22.46 30.17 3.88
CA ILE A 514 22.27 28.76 4.31
C ILE A 514 23.27 28.34 5.41
N ARG A 515 24.43 28.99 5.52
CA ARG A 515 25.39 28.71 6.59
C ARG A 515 24.87 29.01 8.00
N LYS A 516 23.81 29.81 8.14
CA LYS A 516 23.28 30.24 9.45
C LYS A 516 21.97 29.59 9.86
N ASP A 517 21.20 29.04 8.92
CA ASP A 517 19.86 28.52 9.19
C ASP A 517 19.76 27.03 8.86
N ALA A 518 19.05 26.27 9.71
CA ALA A 518 18.74 24.87 9.47
C ALA A 518 17.31 24.73 8.91
N PHE A 519 17.20 24.06 7.77
CA PHE A 519 15.93 23.78 7.10
C PHE A 519 15.43 22.37 7.47
N PHE A 520 14.22 22.30 8.03
CA PHE A 520 13.53 21.05 8.32
C PHE A 520 12.41 20.89 7.31
N VAL A 521 12.46 19.85 6.49
CA VAL A 521 11.44 19.53 5.49
C VAL A 521 10.92 18.12 5.76
N SER A 522 9.60 17.96 5.82
CA SER A 522 8.94 16.66 5.96
C SER A 522 8.32 16.22 4.64
N ASP A 523 8.27 14.92 4.37
CA ASP A 523 7.49 14.34 3.25
C ASP A 523 5.98 14.63 3.37
N LEU A 524 5.51 14.91 4.59
CA LEU A 524 4.15 15.38 4.88
C LEU A 524 4.03 16.90 4.82
N LYS A 525 5.06 17.51 4.23
CA LYS A 525 5.04 18.82 3.66
C LYS A 525 4.77 19.94 4.67
N SER A 526 5.12 19.67 5.92
CA SER A 526 5.41 20.65 6.96
C SER A 526 6.91 20.94 6.93
N GLY A 527 7.29 22.21 6.86
CA GLY A 527 8.69 22.58 7.01
C GLY A 527 8.87 23.84 7.84
N ALA A 528 10.04 23.95 8.45
CA ALA A 528 10.42 25.06 9.31
C ALA A 528 11.88 25.41 9.10
N VAL A 529 12.21 26.68 9.27
CA VAL A 529 13.58 27.20 9.22
C VAL A 529 13.91 27.72 10.60
N ILE A 530 14.97 27.18 11.20
CA ILE A 530 15.37 27.53 12.55
C ILE A 530 16.79 28.04 12.53
N ASN A 531 17.01 29.22 13.14
CA ASN A 531 18.36 29.68 13.44
C ASN A 531 18.91 28.83 14.60
N PRO A 532 19.90 27.97 14.37
CA PRO A 532 20.45 27.05 15.37
C PRO A 532 21.15 27.76 16.54
N GLU A 533 21.60 29.01 16.37
CA GLU A 533 22.17 29.82 17.45
C GLU A 533 21.14 30.10 18.55
N THR A 534 19.84 29.98 18.25
CA THR A 534 18.75 30.18 19.23
C THR A 534 18.50 28.94 20.11
N TRP A 535 19.19 27.82 19.86
CA TRP A 535 19.00 26.61 20.65
C TRP A 535 19.67 26.72 22.03
N VAL A 536 18.98 26.24 23.06
CA VAL A 536 19.57 26.06 24.40
C VAL A 536 20.58 24.92 24.28
N ASN A 537 21.89 25.25 24.20
CA ASN A 537 23.05 24.41 23.85
C ASN A 537 23.27 24.13 22.33
N PRO A 538 23.82 25.10 21.57
CA PRO A 538 24.14 24.92 20.16
C PRO A 538 25.23 23.86 19.90
N GLN A 539 26.17 23.70 20.84
CA GLN A 539 27.37 22.88 20.64
C GLN A 539 27.15 21.36 20.81
N THR A 540 26.09 20.91 21.49
CA THR A 540 25.88 19.48 21.75
C THR A 540 24.84 18.82 20.83
N GLN A 541 24.16 19.58 19.97
CA GLN A 541 23.08 19.08 19.12
C GLN A 541 23.44 18.97 17.63
N TYR A 542 24.54 19.59 17.20
CA TYR A 542 24.97 19.54 15.80
C TYR A 542 25.63 18.23 15.37
N GLU A 543 26.30 17.53 16.29
CA GLU A 543 26.92 16.24 15.96
C GLU A 543 25.88 15.11 15.73
N GLY A 544 24.62 15.32 16.11
CA GLY A 544 23.57 14.28 16.03
C GLY A 544 22.55 14.41 14.89
N ILE A 545 22.42 15.58 14.22
CA ILE A 545 21.26 15.88 13.34
C ILE A 545 21.66 16.16 11.87
N CYS A 546 22.94 16.11 11.52
CA CYS A 546 23.35 15.99 10.12
C CYS A 546 23.09 14.57 9.60
N TYR A 547 21.95 14.36 8.93
CA TYR A 547 21.80 13.24 7.99
C TYR A 547 22.61 13.48 6.70
N SER A 548 23.92 13.62 6.83
CA SER A 548 24.85 13.02 5.88
C SER A 548 25.39 11.77 6.54
N ARG A 549 24.92 10.61 6.06
CA ARG A 549 25.36 9.25 6.35
C ARG A 549 26.75 9.15 7.05
N GLY A 550 26.75 9.07 8.38
CA GLY A 550 27.93 8.80 9.19
C GLY A 550 27.57 8.47 10.64
N THR A 551 27.22 7.20 10.89
CA THR A 551 27.26 6.47 12.18
C THR A 551 26.68 7.09 13.47
N ASP A 552 25.53 6.51 13.84
CA ASP A 552 25.09 6.05 15.17
C ASP A 552 24.27 6.98 16.11
N ARG A 553 23.04 6.48 16.39
CA ARG A 553 22.15 6.53 17.57
C ARG A 553 22.26 7.76 18.49
N SER A 554 21.20 8.53 18.75
CA SER A 554 19.87 8.20 19.32
C SER A 554 19.27 9.58 19.71
N GLU A 555 17.99 9.94 19.77
CA GLU A 555 16.71 9.31 20.06
C GLU A 555 15.64 10.15 19.35
N ASN A 556 14.66 9.56 18.65
CA ASN A 556 13.52 10.33 18.10
C ASN A 556 12.21 9.56 18.24
N LYS A 557 11.22 10.21 18.89
CA LYS A 557 9.83 9.77 19.03
C LYS A 557 8.98 10.48 17.96
N GLY A 558 8.21 9.70 17.21
CA GLY A 558 7.21 10.17 16.24
C GLY A 558 6.98 9.10 15.17
N ARG A 559 6.11 8.12 15.44
CA ARG A 559 5.82 7.00 14.53
C ARG A 559 4.60 7.31 13.67
N TRP A 560 4.77 7.17 12.36
CA TRP A 560 3.71 7.14 11.36
C TRP A 560 3.32 5.68 11.06
N PHE A 561 2.06 5.44 10.71
CA PHE A 561 1.57 4.13 10.27
C PHE A 561 0.81 4.26 8.94
N THR A 562 1.38 3.69 7.88
CA THR A 562 0.75 3.42 6.59
C THR A 562 0.78 1.90 6.35
N ALA A 563 -0.26 1.35 5.72
CA ALA A 563 -0.29 -0.05 5.32
C ALA A 563 0.27 -0.17 3.90
N ASN A 564 1.50 -0.65 3.76
CA ASN A 564 2.21 -0.66 2.48
C ASN A 564 1.94 -1.93 1.64
N MET A 565 1.18 -2.92 2.14
CA MET A 565 1.06 -4.25 1.52
C MET A 565 -0.23 -5.02 1.87
N TRP A 566 -0.66 -5.86 0.93
CA TRP A 566 -1.65 -6.93 1.15
C TRP A 566 -0.97 -8.29 1.31
N TYR A 567 -1.48 -9.08 2.26
CA TYR A 567 -1.16 -10.46 2.53
C TYR A 567 -2.36 -11.33 2.16
N PHE A 568 -2.15 -12.26 1.23
CA PHE A 568 -3.18 -13.15 0.72
C PHE A 568 -3.02 -14.54 1.32
N PRO A 569 -3.96 -15.01 2.17
CA PRO A 569 -3.82 -16.33 2.76
C PRO A 569 -3.75 -17.46 1.73
N HIS A 570 -4.50 -17.37 0.62
CA HIS A 570 -4.50 -18.37 -0.45
C HIS A 570 -3.12 -18.59 -1.10
N ASP A 571 -2.22 -17.62 -1.06
CA ASP A 571 -0.86 -17.78 -1.56
C ASP A 571 -0.03 -18.79 -0.75
N CYS A 572 -0.42 -19.08 0.51
CA CYS A 572 0.22 -20.10 1.34
C CYS A 572 -0.15 -21.53 0.92
N VAL A 573 -1.03 -21.72 -0.08
CA VAL A 573 -1.53 -23.04 -0.47
C VAL A 573 -0.45 -23.92 -1.07
N ASN A 574 0.56 -23.33 -1.69
CA ASN A 574 1.53 -24.09 -2.49
C ASN A 574 2.78 -24.54 -1.73
N VAL A 575 2.93 -24.24 -0.44
CA VAL A 575 4.23 -24.30 0.28
C VAL A 575 4.39 -25.46 1.28
N ASP A 576 3.90 -26.65 0.93
CA ASP A 576 4.02 -27.84 1.79
C ASP A 576 4.61 -29.06 1.08
#